data_AF-A4L353-F1
#
_entry.id   AF-A4L353-F1
#
_cell.length_a   1.000
_cell.length_b   1.000
_cell.length_c   1.000
_cell.angle_alpha   90.00
_cell.angle_beta   90.00
_cell.angle_gamma   90.00
#
_symmetry.space_group_name_H-M   'P 1'
#
loop_
_entity.id
_entity.type
_entity.pdbx_description
1 polymer ?
#
loop_
_entity_poly.entity_id
_entity_poly.type
_entity_poly.pdbx_seq_one_letter_code
_entity_poly.pdbx_strand_id
1 'polypeptide(L)'
;AGGKYRHGNDKYMAALDHNFGGGGRVISDAEGAYSFRTIRPGPYPFPNDGCGWRPAHIHLSLFGYAFVQRPVTQLYFEGDPLIRRCVIVNTIKDPKAIDSLVAKLDMDSMQAFDCLAYRF
;
A
#
# COMPACT_ATOMS: atom_id res chain seq x y z
N ALA A 1 7.65 -6.57 -6.22
CA ALA A 1 7.34 -5.96 -7.53
C ALA A 1 6.22 -6.68 -8.30
N GLY A 2 6.16 -8.02 -8.35
CA GLY A 2 5.19 -8.74 -9.21
C GLY A 2 3.78 -8.97 -8.65
N GLY A 3 3.37 -8.31 -7.56
CA GLY A 3 2.05 -8.55 -6.96
C GLY A 3 1.88 -9.91 -6.26
N LYS A 4 2.98 -10.55 -5.85
CA LYS A 4 3.00 -11.85 -5.17
C LYS A 4 3.24 -11.66 -3.67
N TYR A 5 2.34 -12.17 -2.83
CA TYR A 5 2.56 -12.26 -1.38
C TYR A 5 3.37 -13.51 -1.04
N ARG A 6 4.23 -13.39 -0.02
CA ARG A 6 4.88 -14.52 0.65
C ARG A 6 3.90 -15.17 1.63
N HIS A 7 2.83 -15.74 1.11
CA HIS A 7 1.77 -16.37 1.91
C HIS A 7 1.34 -17.71 1.27
N GLY A 8 1.14 -18.76 2.07
CA GLY A 8 0.87 -20.12 1.56
C GLY A 8 -0.38 -20.24 0.69
N ASN A 9 -1.35 -19.35 0.90
CA ASN A 9 -2.60 -19.30 0.13
C ASN A 9 -2.50 -18.47 -1.16
N ASP A 10 -1.42 -17.71 -1.36
CA ASP A 10 -1.24 -17.00 -2.62
C ASP A 10 -0.78 -18.00 -3.70
N LYS A 11 -1.64 -18.24 -4.69
CA LYS A 11 -1.37 -19.10 -5.86
C LYS A 11 -1.15 -18.32 -7.16
N TYR A 12 -1.06 -16.99 -7.11
CA TYR A 12 -0.77 -16.18 -8.29
C TYR A 12 0.56 -16.59 -8.95
N MET A 13 0.60 -16.62 -10.29
CA MET A 13 1.72 -17.16 -11.06
C MET A 13 2.98 -16.28 -11.06
N ALA A 14 2.88 -15.02 -10.61
CA ALA A 14 4.04 -14.14 -10.52
C ALA A 14 5.13 -14.75 -9.62
N ALA A 15 6.39 -14.59 -10.03
CA ALA A 15 7.53 -15.14 -9.31
C ALA A 15 7.63 -14.57 -7.89
N LEU A 16 8.00 -15.44 -6.94
CA LEU A 16 8.37 -15.01 -5.60
C LEU A 16 9.80 -14.45 -5.64
N ASP A 17 10.00 -13.27 -5.08
CA ASP A 17 11.34 -12.75 -4.85
C ASP A 17 11.88 -13.33 -3.55
N HIS A 18 12.93 -14.16 -3.65
CA HIS A 18 13.51 -14.84 -2.50
C HIS A 18 14.15 -13.87 -1.49
N ASN A 19 14.56 -12.67 -1.92
CA ASN A 19 15.18 -11.64 -1.09
C ASN A 19 14.17 -10.65 -0.50
N PHE A 20 12.88 -10.78 -0.80
CA PHE A 20 11.84 -9.87 -0.30
C PHE A 20 10.84 -10.56 0.64
N GLY A 21 10.73 -10.04 1.87
CA GLY A 21 9.80 -10.53 2.89
C GLY A 21 8.39 -9.95 2.78
N GLY A 22 8.28 -8.62 2.65
CA GLY A 22 7.01 -7.90 2.52
C GLY A 22 6.31 -7.50 3.83
N GLY A 23 6.97 -7.67 4.98
CA GLY A 23 6.50 -7.21 6.29
C GLY A 23 7.52 -6.29 6.97
N GLY A 24 7.05 -5.33 7.75
CA GLY A 24 7.89 -4.38 8.49
C GLY A 24 7.08 -3.63 9.55
N ARG A 25 7.79 -2.96 10.46
CA ARG A 25 7.19 -2.10 11.49
C ARG A 25 8.14 -0.96 11.83
N VAL A 26 7.58 0.17 12.21
CA VAL A 26 8.29 1.35 12.70
C VAL A 26 7.46 1.99 13.81
N ILE A 27 8.10 2.69 14.73
CA ILE A 27 7.45 3.52 15.75
C ILE A 27 7.60 4.96 15.30
N SER A 28 6.54 5.75 15.36
CA SER A 28 6.60 7.18 15.06
C SER A 28 7.52 7.90 16.05
N ASP A 29 8.20 8.94 15.60
CA ASP A 29 9.00 9.80 16.47
C ASP A 29 8.13 10.71 17.37
N ALA A 30 8.78 11.62 18.10
CA ALA A 30 8.11 12.52 19.04
C ALA A 30 7.16 13.51 18.33
N GLU A 31 7.44 13.83 17.07
CA GLU A 31 6.64 14.69 16.20
C GLU A 31 5.53 13.90 15.47
N GLY A 32 5.48 12.58 15.64
CA GLY A 32 4.50 11.70 15.01
C GLY A 32 4.85 11.28 13.58
N ALA A 33 6.04 11.62 13.08
CA ALA A 33 6.50 11.23 11.77
C ALA A 33 6.97 9.76 11.78
N TYR A 34 6.82 9.10 10.64
CA TYR A 34 7.28 7.73 10.42
C TYR A 34 7.87 7.61 9.02
N SER A 35 8.83 6.72 8.84
CA SER A 35 9.37 6.39 7.52
C SER A 35 9.71 4.91 7.43
N PHE A 36 9.56 4.35 6.23
CA PHE A 36 10.03 3.03 5.90
C PHE A 36 10.45 2.99 4.43
N ARG A 37 11.40 2.13 4.10
CA ARG A 37 11.84 1.88 2.72
C ARG A 37 11.36 0.51 2.28
N THR A 38 10.84 0.42 1.06
CA THR A 38 10.30 -0.83 0.50
C THR A 38 10.44 -0.84 -1.02
N ILE A 39 10.12 -1.98 -1.62
CA ILE A 39 9.90 -2.09 -3.07
C ILE A 39 8.43 -1.79 -3.35
N ARG A 40 8.14 -0.90 -4.30
CA ARG A 40 6.75 -0.63 -4.71
C ARG A 40 6.07 -1.95 -5.11
N PRO A 41 4.95 -2.32 -4.46
CA PRO A 41 4.25 -3.55 -4.79
C PRO A 41 3.64 -3.44 -6.19
N GLY A 42 3.53 -4.59 -6.86
CA GLY A 42 2.76 -4.66 -8.11
C GLY A 42 1.27 -4.80 -7.80
N PRO A 43 0.40 -4.42 -8.74
CA PRO A 43 -1.00 -4.82 -8.69
C PRO A 43 -1.11 -6.34 -8.79
N TYR A 44 -2.22 -6.91 -8.30
CA TYR A 44 -2.45 -8.35 -8.37
C TYR A 44 -3.91 -8.69 -8.67
N PRO A 45 -4.15 -9.82 -9.38
CA PRO A 45 -5.50 -10.31 -9.63
C PRO A 45 -6.05 -11.02 -8.40
N PHE A 46 -7.37 -10.96 -8.22
CA PHE A 46 -8.07 -11.70 -7.18
C PHE A 46 -9.45 -12.14 -7.67
N PRO A 47 -9.98 -13.27 -7.17
CA PRO A 47 -11.26 -13.80 -7.63
C PRO A 47 -12.42 -12.99 -7.05
N ASN A 48 -12.93 -12.04 -7.83
CA ASN A 48 -14.12 -11.25 -7.51
C ASN A 48 -14.88 -10.96 -8.80
N ASP A 49 -16.08 -11.53 -8.94
CA ASP A 49 -16.89 -11.51 -10.17
C ASP A 49 -16.08 -11.92 -11.41
N GLY A 50 -15.32 -13.00 -11.29
CA GLY A 50 -14.32 -13.43 -12.27
C GLY A 50 -12.93 -12.93 -11.88
N CYS A 51 -12.40 -11.95 -12.61
CA CYS A 51 -11.03 -11.46 -12.44
C CYS A 51 -11.03 -9.97 -12.06
N GLY A 52 -10.98 -9.70 -10.75
CA GLY A 52 -10.73 -8.37 -10.23
C GLY A 52 -9.23 -8.09 -10.16
N TRP A 53 -8.84 -6.82 -10.27
CA TRP A 53 -7.46 -6.40 -10.04
C TRP A 53 -7.40 -5.39 -8.90
N ARG A 54 -6.44 -5.59 -8.00
CA ARG A 54 -6.12 -4.62 -6.96
C ARG A 54 -5.08 -3.63 -7.48
N PRO A 55 -5.22 -2.32 -7.22
CA PRO A 55 -4.14 -1.36 -7.45
C PRO A 55 -2.91 -1.73 -6.62
N ALA A 56 -1.75 -1.18 -6.94
CA ALA A 56 -0.59 -1.27 -6.07
C ALA A 56 -0.94 -0.67 -4.69
N HIS A 57 -0.75 -1.44 -3.61
CA HIS A 57 -1.06 -0.98 -2.26
C HIS A 57 -0.18 -1.59 -1.18
N ILE A 58 -0.08 -0.88 -0.06
CA ILE A 58 0.56 -1.34 1.17
C ILE A 58 -0.50 -1.39 2.27
N HIS A 59 -0.60 -2.51 2.98
CA HIS A 59 -1.45 -2.62 4.16
C HIS A 59 -0.81 -1.92 5.35
N LEU A 60 -1.59 -1.11 6.06
CA LEU A 60 -1.17 -0.39 7.25
C LEU A 60 -2.01 -0.81 8.45
N SER A 61 -1.36 -0.97 9.59
CA SER A 61 -1.99 -1.28 10.87
C SER A 61 -1.44 -0.31 11.90
N LEU A 62 -2.29 0.60 12.41
CA LEU A 62 -1.85 1.65 13.31
C LEU A 62 -2.34 1.38 14.73
N PHE A 63 -1.47 1.63 15.70
CA PHE A 63 -1.80 1.60 17.12
C PHE A 63 -1.66 3.03 17.66
N GLY A 64 -2.78 3.64 18.03
CA GLY A 64 -2.79 4.94 18.71
C GLY A 64 -2.58 4.81 20.23
N TYR A 65 -2.89 5.87 20.96
CA TYR A 65 -2.80 5.92 22.43
C TYR A 65 -3.93 5.13 23.11
N ALA A 66 -5.06 4.97 22.45
CA ALA A 66 -6.23 4.29 22.98
C ALA A 66 -6.77 3.25 21.99
N PHE A 67 -7.44 2.22 22.53
CA PHE A 67 -8.00 1.12 21.73
C PHE A 67 -8.99 1.60 20.66
N VAL A 68 -9.75 2.67 20.93
CA VAL A 68 -10.70 3.28 19.99
C VAL A 68 -10.02 3.87 18.73
N GLN A 69 -8.69 4.03 18.74
CA GLN A 69 -7.89 4.56 17.64
C GLN A 69 -7.16 3.43 16.86
N ARG A 70 -7.75 2.23 16.72
CA ARG A 70 -7.11 1.07 16.09
C ARG A 70 -7.58 0.84 14.65
N PRO A 71 -7.12 1.61 13.64
CA PRO A 71 -7.46 1.34 12.25
C PRO A 71 -6.52 0.30 11.61
N VAL A 72 -7.10 -0.44 10.67
CA VAL A 72 -6.38 -1.16 9.61
C VAL A 72 -6.84 -0.56 8.29
N THR A 73 -5.91 -0.12 7.46
CA THR A 73 -6.20 0.54 6.19
C THR A 73 -5.19 0.13 5.12
N GLN A 74 -5.31 0.71 3.94
CA GLN A 74 -4.43 0.49 2.80
C GLN A 74 -4.03 1.83 2.19
N LEU A 75 -2.75 1.96 1.92
CA LEU A 75 -2.15 3.06 1.16
C LEU A 75 -2.08 2.66 -0.31
N TYR A 76 -2.51 3.54 -1.20
CA TYR A 76 -2.37 3.45 -2.66
C TYR A 76 -1.37 4.48 -3.18
N PHE A 77 -0.98 4.38 -4.45
CA PHE A 77 0.00 5.29 -5.06
C PHE A 77 -0.67 6.20 -6.08
N GLU A 78 -0.31 7.48 -6.07
CA GLU A 78 -0.82 8.43 -7.05
C GLU A 78 -0.63 7.97 -8.50
N GLY A 79 -1.60 8.32 -9.35
CA GLY A 79 -1.61 7.98 -10.76
C GLY A 79 -1.99 6.52 -11.09
N ASP A 80 -2.16 5.62 -10.10
CA ASP A 80 -2.57 4.24 -10.38
C ASP A 80 -4.01 4.19 -10.94
N PRO A 81 -4.21 3.78 -12.21
CA PRO A 81 -5.53 3.80 -12.84
C PRO A 81 -6.47 2.74 -12.26
N LEU A 82 -5.96 1.73 -11.55
CA LEU A 82 -6.78 0.67 -10.95
C LEU A 82 -7.53 1.16 -9.71
N ILE A 83 -7.13 2.27 -9.08
CA ILE A 83 -7.79 2.81 -7.89
C ILE A 83 -9.29 3.03 -8.17
N ARG A 84 -9.62 3.70 -9.28
CA ARG A 84 -11.03 3.99 -9.65
C ARG A 84 -11.85 2.74 -10.01
N ARG A 85 -11.17 1.64 -10.37
CA ARG A 85 -11.82 0.38 -10.77
C ARG A 85 -11.92 -0.62 -9.62
N CYS A 86 -11.24 -0.36 -8.51
CA CYS A 86 -11.13 -1.32 -7.43
C CYS A 86 -12.42 -1.37 -6.62
N VAL A 87 -13.09 -2.53 -6.64
CA VAL A 87 -14.32 -2.75 -5.85
C VAL A 87 -14.10 -2.56 -4.35
N ILE A 88 -12.88 -2.81 -3.83
CA ILE A 88 -12.56 -2.58 -2.41
C ILE A 88 -12.45 -1.08 -2.11
N VAL A 89 -11.76 -0.32 -2.96
CA VAL A 89 -11.69 1.15 -2.83
C VAL A 89 -13.08 1.76 -2.88
N ASN A 90 -13.90 1.31 -3.84
CA ASN A 90 -15.25 1.81 -4.08
C ASN A 90 -16.28 1.39 -3.02
N THR A 91 -15.87 0.68 -1.96
CA THR A 91 -16.70 0.55 -0.75
C THR A 91 -16.78 1.88 0.03
N ILE A 92 -15.78 2.75 -0.15
CA ILE A 92 -15.76 4.11 0.39
C ILE A 92 -16.51 5.01 -0.59
N LYS A 93 -17.53 5.72 -0.09
CA LYS A 93 -18.38 6.57 -0.93
C LYS A 93 -17.83 7.98 -1.13
N ASP A 94 -17.10 8.50 -0.16
CA ASP A 94 -16.55 9.86 -0.21
C ASP A 94 -15.25 9.88 -1.02
N PRO A 95 -15.19 10.60 -2.16
CA PRO A 95 -13.98 10.74 -2.95
C PRO A 95 -12.81 11.33 -2.17
N LYS A 96 -13.06 12.25 -1.22
CA LYS A 96 -11.99 12.83 -0.39
C LYS A 96 -11.37 11.79 0.55
N ALA A 97 -12.19 10.87 1.06
CA ALA A 97 -11.71 9.76 1.87
C ALA A 97 -10.95 8.71 1.05
N ILE A 98 -11.24 8.58 -0.25
CA ILE A 98 -10.39 7.78 -1.15
C ILE A 98 -9.08 8.51 -1.42
N ASP A 99 -9.12 9.81 -1.69
CA ASP A 99 -7.93 10.63 -1.97
C ASP A 99 -6.95 10.66 -0.79
N SER A 100 -7.45 10.62 0.46
CA SER A 100 -6.61 10.51 1.66
C SER A 100 -5.95 9.14 1.83
N LEU A 101 -6.33 8.13 1.04
CA LEU A 101 -5.65 6.83 0.97
C LEU A 101 -4.58 6.79 -0.14
N VAL A 102 -4.39 7.87 -0.90
CA VAL A 102 -3.44 7.91 -2.04
C VAL A 102 -2.19 8.71 -1.68
N ALA A 103 -1.08 8.01 -1.47
CA ALA A 103 0.23 8.60 -1.27
C ALA A 103 0.70 9.36 -2.50
N LYS A 104 1.23 10.57 -2.29
CA LYS A 104 1.68 11.50 -3.34
C LYS A 104 3.17 11.38 -3.58
N LEU A 105 3.61 11.50 -4.83
CA LEU A 105 5.03 11.50 -5.15
C LEU A 105 5.66 12.75 -4.55
N ASP A 106 6.75 12.55 -3.82
CA ASP A 106 7.47 13.62 -3.13
C ASP A 106 8.88 13.69 -3.69
N MET A 107 9.07 14.58 -4.67
CA MET A 107 10.36 14.77 -5.34
C MET A 107 11.37 15.51 -4.46
N ASP A 108 10.90 16.28 -3.47
CA ASP A 108 11.79 17.00 -2.56
C ASP A 108 12.45 16.05 -1.55
N SER A 109 11.78 14.95 -1.23
CA SER A 109 12.26 13.92 -0.29
C SER A 109 12.89 12.70 -0.98
N MET A 110 13.06 12.73 -2.30
CA MET A 110 13.72 11.66 -3.05
C MET A 110 15.22 11.59 -2.71
N GLN A 111 15.82 10.41 -2.86
CA GLN A 111 17.26 10.22 -2.77
C GLN A 111 17.84 10.09 -4.18
N ALA A 112 18.71 11.05 -4.54
CA ALA A 112 19.30 11.12 -5.86
C ALA A 112 20.05 9.81 -6.19
N PHE A 113 19.75 9.24 -7.36
CA PHE A 113 20.31 7.98 -7.84
C PHE A 113 20.08 6.76 -6.93
N ASP A 114 19.08 6.81 -6.04
CA ASP A 114 18.70 5.67 -5.18
C ASP A 114 17.18 5.41 -5.27
N CYS A 115 16.36 6.23 -4.61
CA CYS A 115 14.94 5.94 -4.47
C CYS A 115 14.03 7.16 -4.57
N LEU A 116 12.83 6.96 -5.13
CA LEU A 116 11.72 7.90 -5.03
C LEU A 116 11.13 7.89 -3.61
N ALA A 117 10.51 9.00 -3.22
CA ALA A 117 9.74 9.10 -1.99
C ALA A 117 8.25 9.31 -2.28
N TYR A 118 7.42 8.82 -1.37
CA TYR A 118 5.98 9.06 -1.39
C TYR A 118 5.56 9.57 -0.01
N ARG A 119 4.73 10.62 -0.01
CA ARG A 119 4.16 11.21 1.20
C ARG A 119 2.73 10.72 1.37
N PHE A 120 2.43 10.19 2.56
CA PHE A 120 1.12 9.68 2.95
C PHE A 120 0.70 10.31 4.27
#